data_AF-A0A7C7CY29-F1
#
_entry.id   AF-A0A7C7CY29-F1
#
_cell.length_a   1.000
_cell.length_b   1.000
_cell.length_c   1.000
_cell.angle_alpha   90.00
_cell.angle_beta   90.00
_cell.angle_gamma   90.00
#
_symmetry.space_group_name_H-M   'P 1'
#
loop_
_entity.id
_entity.type
_entity.pdbx_description
1 polymer ?
#
loop_
_entity_poly.entity_id
_entity_poly.type
_entity_poly.pdbx_seq_one_letter_code
_entity_poly.pdbx_strand_id
1 'polypeptide(L)'
;QFPLLKGFLDGYMTMDAIAALNFGIVISLALKGMGVTEEKKLVSNTIKAGTIAGLLLAIIYGMLAYLGAVSQTRFGISENGAQVLTNVVFYLFGQKGAVLLGVIFSLACLTTSVGLLTSCSQYFAKLMPKVSYKTFITIFSISSMIFANVGLTQILKFSVPVLTAIYPMAIVLMVLAILDNFFKGNSYVYLFTMLCTSFVSIFDALGQFGIKVNILNSLPFYSKGLGWIVPAAVGAIVGFIYGNLKNKGLSKNISWNLNK
;
A
#
# COMPACT_ATOMS: atom_id res chain seq x y z
N GLN A 1 11.17 -10.62 -19.51
CA GLN A 1 10.53 -9.58 -18.66
C GLN A 1 11.61 -8.79 -17.95
N PHE A 2 11.42 -7.49 -17.72
CA PHE A 2 12.38 -6.66 -16.97
C PHE A 2 12.29 -7.01 -15.46
N PRO A 3 13.37 -7.51 -14.82
CA PRO A 3 13.32 -8.00 -13.43
C PRO A 3 12.87 -6.94 -12.42
N LEU A 4 13.29 -5.68 -12.60
CA LEU A 4 12.91 -4.55 -11.74
C LEU A 4 11.41 -4.26 -11.76
N LEU A 5 10.78 -4.34 -12.93
CA LEU A 5 9.34 -4.09 -13.07
C LEU A 5 8.51 -5.21 -12.45
N LYS A 6 8.96 -6.45 -12.59
CA LYS A 6 8.34 -7.58 -11.93
C LYS A 6 8.46 -7.47 -10.41
N GLY A 7 9.66 -7.16 -9.90
CA GLY A 7 9.87 -6.93 -8.46
C GLY A 7 9.02 -5.78 -7.91
N PHE A 8 8.82 -4.72 -8.68
CA PHE A 8 7.93 -3.62 -8.29
C PHE A 8 6.46 -4.05 -8.17
N LEU A 9 5.96 -4.83 -9.13
CA LEU A 9 4.60 -5.36 -9.10
C LEU A 9 4.40 -6.42 -8.02
N ASP A 10 5.38 -7.31 -7.82
CA ASP A 10 5.37 -8.31 -6.75
C ASP A 10 5.41 -7.61 -5.38
N GLY A 11 6.04 -6.44 -5.28
CA GLY A 11 6.01 -5.56 -4.12
C GLY A 11 4.60 -5.09 -3.72
N TYR A 12 3.63 -5.10 -4.64
CA TYR A 12 2.24 -4.80 -4.27
C TYR A 12 1.68 -5.86 -3.32
N MET A 13 2.14 -7.11 -3.44
CA MET A 13 1.65 -8.20 -2.60
C MET A 13 2.14 -8.12 -1.15
N THR A 14 3.14 -7.28 -0.84
CA THR A 14 3.63 -7.13 0.54
C THR A 14 2.66 -6.32 1.40
N MET A 15 1.74 -5.57 0.80
CA MET A 15 0.74 -4.75 1.49
C MET A 15 1.31 -3.61 2.38
N ASP A 16 2.63 -3.46 2.47
CA ASP A 16 3.29 -2.53 3.40
C ASP A 16 2.92 -1.06 3.16
N ALA A 17 2.78 -0.65 1.89
CA ALA A 17 2.45 0.72 1.52
C ALA A 17 1.05 1.12 1.99
N ILE A 18 0.05 0.26 1.77
CA ILE A 18 -1.33 0.50 2.19
C ILE A 18 -1.42 0.43 3.72
N ALA A 19 -0.73 -0.53 4.33
CA ALA A 19 -0.66 -0.65 5.77
C ALA A 19 -0.07 0.60 6.42
N ALA A 20 1.00 1.18 5.85
CA ALA A 20 1.62 2.40 6.35
C ALA A 20 0.66 3.61 6.37
N LEU A 21 -0.25 3.74 5.39
CA LEU A 21 -1.26 4.81 5.38
C LEU A 21 -2.22 4.71 6.57
N ASN A 22 -2.65 3.50 6.93
CA ASN A 22 -3.53 3.27 8.08
C ASN A 22 -2.77 3.36 9.42
N PHE A 23 -1.59 2.74 9.49
CA PHE A 23 -0.74 2.75 10.68
C PHE A 23 -0.20 4.14 11.01
N GLY A 24 0.02 4.99 10.03
CA GLY A 24 0.54 6.35 10.24
C GLY A 24 -0.31 7.17 11.22
N ILE A 25 -1.64 7.06 11.13
CA ILE A 25 -2.56 7.75 12.05
C ILE A 25 -2.42 7.20 13.46
N VAL A 26 -2.37 5.87 13.61
CA VAL A 26 -2.26 5.21 14.92
C VAL A 26 -0.93 5.50 15.59
N ILE A 27 0.18 5.44 14.83
CA ILE A 27 1.52 5.78 15.30
C ILE A 27 1.57 7.25 15.72
N SER A 28 0.98 8.16 14.93
CA SER A 28 0.90 9.58 15.27
C SER A 28 0.14 9.81 16.58
N LEU A 29 -1.00 9.13 16.76
CA LEU A 29 -1.79 9.20 18.00
C LEU A 29 -1.03 8.61 19.20
N ALA A 30 -0.34 7.48 19.03
CA ALA A 30 0.44 6.84 20.07
C ALA A 30 1.60 7.73 20.54
N LEU A 31 2.36 8.31 19.60
CA LEU A 31 3.46 9.22 19.92
C LEU A 31 2.99 10.51 20.60
N LYS A 32 1.84 11.06 20.20
CA LYS A 32 1.19 12.18 20.90
C LYS A 32 0.78 11.79 22.33
N GLY A 33 0.25 10.58 22.52
CA GLY A 33 -0.08 10.03 23.85
C GLY A 33 1.13 9.82 24.76
N MET A 34 2.31 9.62 24.18
CA MET A 34 3.59 9.54 24.91
C MET A 34 4.19 10.92 25.27
N GLY A 35 3.48 12.01 25.00
CA GLY A 35 3.92 13.38 25.34
C GLY A 35 4.74 14.08 24.25
N VAL A 36 4.86 13.52 23.04
CA VAL A 36 5.51 14.19 21.91
C VAL A 36 4.54 15.20 21.29
N THR A 37 4.54 16.43 21.78
CA THR A 37 3.60 17.50 21.35
C THR A 37 4.14 18.35 20.20
N GLU A 38 5.46 18.47 20.05
CA GLU A 38 6.06 19.21 18.94
C GLU A 38 6.02 18.42 17.62
N GLU A 39 5.30 18.93 16.62
CA GLU A 39 5.17 18.30 15.30
C GLU A 39 6.53 18.03 14.62
N LYS A 40 7.48 18.95 14.76
CA LYS A 40 8.83 18.79 14.18
C LYS A 40 9.61 17.64 14.81
N LYS A 41 9.48 17.44 16.13
CA LYS A 41 10.09 16.31 16.86
C LYS A 41 9.36 15.01 16.53
N LEU A 42 8.04 15.04 16.41
CA LEU A 42 7.23 13.90 15.97
C LEU A 42 7.71 13.37 14.61
N VAL A 43 7.77 14.24 13.60
CA VAL A 43 8.19 13.87 12.24
C VAL A 43 9.63 13.37 12.23
N SER A 44 10.57 14.07 12.87
CA SER A 44 11.99 13.69 12.89
C SER A 44 12.21 12.31 13.55
N ASN A 45 11.55 12.06 14.67
CA ASN A 45 11.67 10.78 15.39
C ASN A 45 11.07 9.63 14.56
N THR A 46 9.91 9.86 13.93
CA THR A 46 9.29 8.86 13.05
C THR A 46 10.17 8.54 11.84
N ILE A 47 10.79 9.54 11.20
CA ILE A 47 11.68 9.31 10.05
C ILE A 47 12.91 8.50 10.46
N LYS A 48 13.55 8.82 11.59
CA LYS A 48 14.72 8.08 12.08
C LYS A 48 14.38 6.62 12.37
N ALA A 49 13.29 6.38 13.12
CA ALA A 49 12.83 5.03 13.43
C ALA A 49 12.45 4.26 12.16
N GLY A 50 11.72 4.90 11.24
CA GLY A 50 11.32 4.31 9.96
C GLY A 50 12.49 3.98 9.05
N THR A 51 13.54 4.81 9.03
CA THR A 51 14.74 4.57 8.21
C THR A 51 15.51 3.35 8.70
N ILE A 52 15.70 3.22 10.02
CA ILE A 52 16.36 2.06 10.61
C ILE A 52 15.55 0.78 10.35
N ALA A 53 14.24 0.82 10.58
CA ALA A 53 13.35 -0.31 10.33
C ALA A 53 13.32 -0.70 8.85
N GLY A 54 13.22 0.27 7.94
CA GLY A 54 13.19 0.06 6.50
C GLY A 54 14.50 -0.53 5.95
N LEU A 55 15.65 -0.09 6.47
CA LEU A 55 16.94 -0.64 6.08
C LEU A 55 17.10 -2.10 6.53
N LEU A 56 16.69 -2.42 7.75
CA LEU A 56 16.70 -3.79 8.26
C LEU A 56 15.73 -4.69 7.47
N LEU A 57 14.55 -4.19 7.14
CA LEU A 57 13.57 -4.89 6.30
C LEU A 57 14.12 -5.17 4.89
N ALA A 58 14.78 -4.18 4.27
CA ALA A 58 15.38 -4.33 2.96
C ALA A 58 16.46 -5.43 2.93
N ILE A 59 17.29 -5.51 3.97
CA ILE A 59 18.31 -6.56 4.10
C ILE A 59 17.65 -7.94 4.21
N ILE A 60 16.63 -8.09 5.08
CA ILE A 60 15.92 -9.36 5.26
C ILE A 60 15.23 -9.80 3.95
N TYR A 61 14.55 -8.87 3.26
CA TYR A 61 13.91 -9.17 1.99
C TYR A 61 14.91 -9.54 0.90
N GLY A 62 16.09 -8.91 0.89
CA GLY A 62 17.19 -9.29 0.01
C GLY A 62 17.67 -10.72 0.26
N MET A 63 17.84 -11.11 1.54
CA MET A 63 18.20 -12.49 1.92
C MET A 63 17.13 -13.50 1.50
N LEU A 64 15.85 -13.19 1.72
CA LEU A 64 14.73 -14.05 1.32
C LEU A 64 14.62 -14.19 -0.21
N ALA A 65 14.85 -13.10 -0.95
CA ALA A 65 14.87 -13.13 -2.41
C ALA A 65 16.01 -14.01 -2.94
N TYR A 66 17.20 -13.93 -2.33
CA TYR A 66 18.33 -14.79 -2.65
C TYR A 66 18.01 -16.27 -2.37
N LEU A 67 17.43 -16.58 -1.20
CA LEU A 67 16.98 -17.95 -0.87
C LEU A 67 15.94 -18.46 -1.88
N GLY A 68 15.00 -17.60 -2.27
CA GLY A 68 14.01 -17.91 -3.32
C GLY A 68 14.67 -18.22 -4.67
N ALA A 69 15.67 -17.43 -5.08
CA ALA A 69 16.38 -17.66 -6.34
C ALA A 69 17.19 -18.97 -6.34
N VAL A 70 17.91 -19.26 -5.26
CA VAL A 70 18.74 -20.47 -5.17
C VAL A 70 17.88 -21.74 -5.07
N SER A 71 16.78 -21.68 -4.32
CA SER A 71 15.89 -22.83 -4.12
C SER A 71 15.23 -23.34 -5.40
N GLN A 72 14.96 -22.46 -6.39
CA GLN A 72 14.38 -22.86 -7.67
C GLN A 72 15.24 -23.85 -8.45
N THR A 73 16.57 -23.77 -8.34
CA THR A 73 17.48 -24.70 -9.03
C THR A 73 17.40 -26.14 -8.50
N ARG A 74 16.93 -26.32 -7.27
CA ARG A 74 16.89 -27.61 -6.56
C ARG A 74 15.49 -28.20 -6.45
N PHE A 75 14.50 -27.38 -6.12
CA PHE A 75 13.13 -27.81 -5.82
C PHE A 75 12.13 -27.52 -6.95
N GLY A 76 12.59 -26.90 -8.05
CA GLY A 76 11.73 -26.47 -9.14
C GLY A 76 10.84 -25.28 -8.78
N ILE A 77 9.84 -25.02 -9.62
CA ILE A 77 8.90 -23.92 -9.43
C ILE A 77 7.85 -24.34 -8.38
N SER A 78 7.87 -23.71 -7.21
CA SER A 78 6.83 -23.87 -6.18
C SER A 78 5.65 -22.92 -6.41
N GLU A 79 4.47 -23.24 -5.87
CA GLU A 79 3.24 -22.45 -6.11
C GLU A 79 3.25 -21.10 -5.36
N ASN A 80 3.90 -21.04 -4.19
CA ASN A 80 3.97 -19.82 -3.39
C ASN A 80 5.23 -19.76 -2.50
N GLY A 81 5.52 -18.56 -1.98
CA GLY A 81 6.70 -18.31 -1.16
C GLY A 81 6.77 -19.08 0.16
N ALA A 82 5.62 -19.45 0.75
CA ALA A 82 5.59 -20.23 1.98
C ALA A 82 6.07 -21.68 1.74
N GLN A 83 5.70 -22.28 0.61
CA GLN A 83 6.21 -23.59 0.20
C GLN A 83 7.72 -23.55 -0.05
N VAL A 84 8.22 -22.51 -0.74
CA VAL A 84 9.66 -22.33 -0.98
C VAL A 84 10.44 -22.31 0.34
N LEU A 85 10.01 -21.50 1.30
CA LEU A 85 10.68 -21.38 2.59
C LEU A 85 10.62 -22.69 3.39
N THR A 86 9.47 -23.36 3.38
CA THR A 86 9.30 -24.65 4.06
C THR A 86 10.23 -25.71 3.47
N ASN A 87 10.33 -25.81 2.15
CA ASN A 87 11.22 -26.76 1.48
C ASN A 87 12.70 -26.48 1.79
N VAL A 88 13.10 -25.22 1.78
CA VAL A 88 14.47 -24.80 2.14
C VAL A 88 14.80 -25.17 3.59
N VAL A 89 13.92 -24.87 4.54
CA VAL A 89 14.15 -25.19 5.96
C VAL A 89 14.13 -26.69 6.19
N PHE A 90 13.22 -27.42 5.56
CA PHE A 90 13.17 -28.87 5.66
C PHE A 90 14.45 -29.51 5.11
N TYR A 91 15.00 -28.98 4.02
CA TYR A 91 16.27 -29.44 3.47
C TYR A 91 17.46 -29.14 4.38
N LEU A 92 17.53 -27.95 4.98
CA LEU A 92 18.67 -27.53 5.81
C LEU A 92 18.66 -28.13 7.22
N PHE A 93 17.48 -28.25 7.83
CA PHE A 93 17.32 -28.57 9.25
C PHE A 93 16.46 -29.81 9.50
N GLY A 94 15.98 -30.47 8.45
CA GLY A 94 15.10 -31.63 8.53
C GLY A 94 13.75 -31.31 9.18
N GLN A 95 13.11 -32.34 9.71
CA GLN A 95 11.77 -32.24 10.31
C GLN A 95 11.72 -31.33 11.54
N LYS A 96 12.81 -31.24 12.32
CA LYS A 96 12.91 -30.34 13.48
C LYS A 96 12.89 -28.86 13.05
N GLY A 97 13.50 -28.54 11.90
CA GLY A 97 13.47 -27.20 11.33
C GLY A 97 12.08 -26.75 10.91
N ALA A 98 11.28 -27.64 10.34
CA ALA A 98 9.91 -27.32 9.93
C ALA A 98 9.02 -26.92 11.13
N VAL A 99 9.16 -27.60 12.27
CA VAL A 99 8.46 -27.23 13.50
C VAL A 99 8.91 -25.86 14.00
N LEU A 100 10.23 -25.61 14.02
CA LEU A 100 10.79 -24.32 14.43
C LEU A 100 10.29 -23.19 13.52
N LEU A 101 10.26 -23.41 12.20
CA LEU A 101 9.71 -22.47 11.23
C LEU A 101 8.25 -22.16 11.53
N GLY A 102 7.43 -23.18 11.79
CA GLY A 102 6.01 -23.01 12.13
C GLY A 102 5.81 -22.11 13.35
N VAL A 103 6.62 -22.30 14.41
CA VAL A 103 6.56 -21.44 15.62
C VAL A 103 6.96 -20.01 15.31
N ILE A 104 8.07 -19.80 14.61
CA ILE A 104 8.57 -18.47 14.25
C ILE A 104 7.55 -17.73 13.37
N PHE A 105 7.02 -18.41 12.35
CA PHE A 105 6.04 -17.83 11.44
C PHE A 105 4.73 -17.49 12.16
N SER A 106 4.28 -18.35 13.08
CA SER A 106 3.10 -18.09 13.91
C SER A 106 3.29 -16.84 14.77
N LEU A 107 4.43 -16.72 15.46
CA LEU A 107 4.73 -15.54 16.29
C LEU A 107 4.85 -14.27 15.44
N ALA A 108 5.56 -14.33 14.31
CA ALA A 108 5.70 -13.19 13.40
C ALA A 108 4.34 -12.73 12.86
N CYS A 109 3.56 -13.65 12.28
CA CYS A 109 2.25 -13.33 11.71
C CYS A 109 1.23 -12.88 12.76
N LEU A 110 1.34 -13.38 14.01
CA LEU A 110 0.47 -12.95 15.10
C LEU A 110 0.68 -11.47 15.42
N THR A 111 1.93 -11.02 15.55
CA THR A 111 2.23 -9.61 15.86
C THR A 111 1.73 -8.66 14.76
N THR A 112 1.93 -9.02 13.49
CA THR A 112 1.44 -8.23 12.35
C THR A 112 -0.09 -8.19 12.30
N SER A 113 -0.74 -9.35 12.49
CA SER A 113 -2.21 -9.43 12.47
C SER A 113 -2.85 -8.63 13.61
N VAL A 114 -2.29 -8.71 14.82
CA VAL A 114 -2.74 -7.89 15.96
C VAL A 114 -2.56 -6.41 15.66
N GLY A 115 -1.44 -5.99 15.09
CA GLY A 115 -1.20 -4.61 14.67
C GLY A 115 -2.27 -4.12 13.67
N LEU A 116 -2.49 -4.87 12.59
CA LEU A 116 -3.46 -4.52 11.53
C LEU A 116 -4.89 -4.46 12.07
N LEU A 117 -5.34 -5.49 12.80
CA LEU A 117 -6.70 -5.56 13.33
C LEU A 117 -7.00 -4.41 14.29
N THR A 118 -6.08 -4.11 15.20
CA THR A 118 -6.24 -3.00 16.15
C THR A 118 -6.27 -1.65 15.44
N SER A 119 -5.39 -1.43 14.47
CA SER A 119 -5.30 -0.16 13.74
C SER A 119 -6.50 0.08 12.83
N CYS A 120 -6.95 -0.93 12.08
CA CYS A 120 -8.17 -0.86 11.30
C CYS A 120 -9.39 -0.59 12.19
N SER A 121 -9.49 -1.28 13.33
CA SER A 121 -10.59 -1.08 14.27
C SER A 121 -10.59 0.32 14.88
N GLN A 122 -9.42 0.88 15.20
CA GLN A 122 -9.31 2.28 15.67
C GLN A 122 -9.69 3.29 14.59
N TYR A 123 -9.26 3.06 13.34
CA TYR A 123 -9.60 3.92 12.21
C TYR A 123 -11.12 3.96 11.98
N PHE A 124 -11.77 2.79 11.90
CA PHE A 124 -13.21 2.71 11.69
C PHE A 124 -14.02 3.20 12.90
N ALA A 125 -13.55 2.96 14.14
CA ALA A 125 -14.18 3.51 15.33
C ALA A 125 -14.14 5.05 15.35
N LYS A 126 -13.05 5.66 14.85
CA LYS A 126 -12.94 7.12 14.72
C LYS A 126 -13.85 7.67 13.61
N LEU A 127 -13.98 6.95 12.50
CA LEU A 127 -14.83 7.35 11.37
C LEU A 127 -16.33 7.18 11.67
N MET A 128 -16.71 6.12 12.38
CA MET A 128 -18.08 5.77 12.73
C MET A 128 -18.25 5.64 14.25
N PRO A 129 -18.33 6.76 14.99
CA PRO A 129 -18.36 6.76 16.46
C PRO A 129 -19.60 6.08 17.07
N LYS A 130 -20.60 5.73 16.26
CA LYS A 130 -21.78 4.96 16.69
C LYS A 130 -21.48 3.49 16.96
N VAL A 131 -20.39 2.94 16.41
CA VAL A 131 -20.01 1.53 16.55
C VAL A 131 -18.75 1.41 17.41
N SER A 132 -18.78 0.54 18.41
CA SER A 132 -17.66 0.39 19.35
C SER A 132 -16.43 -0.24 18.69
N TYR A 133 -15.24 0.13 19.18
CA TYR A 133 -13.98 -0.53 18.81
C TYR A 133 -14.04 -2.06 18.97
N LYS A 134 -14.66 -2.54 20.06
CA LYS A 134 -14.81 -3.98 20.34
C LYS A 134 -15.62 -4.70 19.25
N THR A 135 -16.61 -4.02 18.66
CA THR A 135 -17.42 -4.58 17.58
C THR A 135 -16.58 -4.72 16.30
N PHE A 136 -15.85 -3.68 15.90
CA PHE A 136 -14.99 -3.73 14.71
C PHE A 136 -13.90 -4.80 14.81
N ILE A 137 -13.18 -4.87 15.94
CA ILE A 137 -12.11 -5.86 16.11
C ILE A 137 -12.65 -7.29 16.08
N THR A 138 -13.84 -7.52 16.63
CA THR A 138 -14.49 -8.84 16.59
C THR A 138 -14.87 -9.20 15.16
N ILE A 139 -15.49 -8.29 14.41
CA ILE A 139 -15.88 -8.50 13.01
C ILE A 139 -14.66 -8.82 12.14
N PHE A 140 -13.59 -8.02 12.25
CA PHE A 140 -12.39 -8.22 11.46
C PHE A 140 -11.66 -9.52 11.84
N SER A 141 -11.62 -9.87 13.13
CA SER A 141 -10.98 -11.12 13.58
C SER A 141 -11.74 -12.35 13.07
N ILE A 142 -13.07 -12.37 13.17
CA ILE A 142 -13.91 -13.46 12.65
C ILE A 142 -13.78 -13.55 11.13
N SER A 143 -13.81 -12.42 10.43
CA SER A 143 -13.63 -12.39 8.97
C SER A 143 -12.26 -12.95 8.58
N SER A 144 -11.19 -12.55 9.27
CA SER A 144 -9.84 -13.08 9.05
C SER A 144 -9.77 -14.59 9.30
N MET A 145 -10.47 -15.10 10.31
CA MET A 145 -10.53 -16.54 10.59
C MET A 145 -11.23 -17.31 9.46
N ILE A 146 -12.28 -16.76 8.86
CA ILE A 146 -12.95 -17.36 7.70
C ILE A 146 -11.97 -17.42 6.51
N PHE A 147 -11.32 -16.30 6.19
CA PHE A 147 -10.37 -16.23 5.07
C PHE A 147 -9.14 -17.12 5.27
N ALA A 148 -8.66 -17.31 6.51
CA ALA A 148 -7.52 -18.17 6.80
C ALA A 148 -7.72 -19.63 6.35
N ASN A 149 -8.96 -20.10 6.23
CA ASN A 149 -9.29 -21.46 5.79
C ASN A 149 -9.28 -21.64 4.26
N VAL A 150 -9.20 -20.56 3.47
CA VAL A 150 -9.30 -20.60 1.99
C VAL A 150 -7.98 -20.99 1.31
N GLY A 151 -6.85 -20.82 2.02
CA GLY A 151 -5.52 -21.14 1.52
C GLY A 151 -4.83 -19.98 0.78
N LEU A 152 -3.51 -19.87 0.94
CA LEU A 152 -2.71 -18.72 0.51
C LEU A 152 -2.80 -18.44 -1.00
N THR A 153 -2.72 -19.48 -1.85
CA THR A 153 -2.73 -19.31 -3.31
C THR A 153 -4.04 -18.70 -3.81
N GLN A 154 -5.19 -19.09 -3.23
CA GLN A 154 -6.49 -18.53 -3.59
C GLN A 154 -6.67 -17.10 -3.06
N ILE A 155 -6.21 -16.86 -1.83
CA ILE A 155 -6.18 -15.50 -1.26
C ILE A 155 -5.39 -14.58 -2.18
N LEU A 156 -4.17 -14.97 -2.58
CA LEU A 156 -3.35 -14.18 -3.49
C LEU A 156 -4.03 -13.95 -4.84
N LYS A 157 -4.64 -14.98 -5.43
CA LYS A 157 -5.35 -14.85 -6.72
C LYS A 157 -6.47 -13.82 -6.67
N PHE A 158 -7.21 -13.73 -5.57
CA PHE A 158 -8.26 -12.74 -5.38
C PHE A 158 -7.72 -11.37 -4.95
N SER A 159 -6.67 -11.34 -4.12
CA SER A 159 -6.06 -10.10 -3.64
C SER A 159 -5.30 -9.35 -4.74
N VAL A 160 -4.68 -10.04 -5.71
CA VAL A 160 -3.91 -9.39 -6.79
C VAL A 160 -4.74 -8.34 -7.56
N PRO A 161 -5.95 -8.65 -8.10
CA PRO A 161 -6.80 -7.65 -8.75
C PRO A 161 -7.20 -6.49 -7.85
N VAL A 162 -7.53 -6.77 -6.59
CA VAL A 162 -7.92 -5.73 -5.63
C VAL A 162 -6.73 -4.79 -5.34
N LEU A 163 -5.55 -5.36 -5.14
CA LEU A 163 -4.32 -4.60 -4.89
C LEU A 163 -3.92 -3.78 -6.11
N THR A 164 -4.02 -4.32 -7.33
CA THR A 164 -3.72 -3.57 -8.56
C THR A 164 -4.66 -2.37 -8.76
N ALA A 165 -5.90 -2.42 -8.26
CA ALA A 165 -6.78 -1.25 -8.21
C ALA A 165 -6.34 -0.22 -7.15
N ILE A 166 -6.00 -0.66 -5.94
CA ILE A 166 -5.78 0.23 -4.78
C ILE A 166 -4.36 0.83 -4.76
N TYR A 167 -3.34 0.06 -5.12
CA TYR A 167 -1.94 0.46 -5.01
C TYR A 167 -1.59 1.74 -5.79
N PRO A 168 -1.99 1.89 -7.06
CA PRO A 168 -1.74 3.12 -7.81
C PRO A 168 -2.30 4.36 -7.10
N MET A 169 -3.51 4.28 -6.56
CA MET A 169 -4.13 5.37 -5.81
C MET A 169 -3.35 5.69 -4.53
N ALA A 170 -2.93 4.67 -3.79
CA ALA A 170 -2.14 4.84 -2.58
C ALA A 170 -0.78 5.50 -2.87
N ILE A 171 -0.08 5.07 -3.92
CA ILE A 171 1.22 5.63 -4.33
C ILE A 171 1.07 7.09 -4.76
N VAL A 172 0.05 7.39 -5.57
CA VAL A 172 -0.24 8.76 -6.00
C VAL A 172 -0.53 9.67 -4.80
N LEU A 173 -1.34 9.21 -3.84
CA LEU A 173 -1.60 9.98 -2.61
C LEU A 173 -0.33 10.24 -1.80
N MET A 174 0.55 9.25 -1.65
CA MET A 174 1.84 9.44 -0.96
C MET A 174 2.71 10.47 -1.66
N VAL A 175 2.82 10.39 -2.99
CA VAL A 175 3.63 11.33 -3.79
C VAL A 175 3.04 12.75 -3.71
N LEU A 176 1.72 12.90 -3.85
CA LEU A 176 1.06 14.19 -3.73
C LEU A 176 1.21 14.79 -2.34
N ALA A 177 1.10 13.99 -1.27
CA ALA A 177 1.29 14.45 0.10
C ALA A 177 2.72 14.96 0.35
N ILE A 178 3.74 14.32 -0.23
CA ILE A 178 5.13 14.81 -0.16
C ILE A 178 5.31 16.12 -0.95
N LEU A 179 4.64 16.23 -2.10
CA LEU A 179 4.68 17.41 -2.98
C LEU A 179 3.68 18.50 -2.59
N ASP A 180 2.94 18.35 -1.48
CA ASP A 180 1.85 19.25 -1.11
C ASP A 180 2.31 20.72 -0.96
N ASN A 181 3.51 20.91 -0.39
CA ASN A 181 4.16 22.21 -0.27
C ASN A 181 4.43 22.88 -1.62
N PHE A 182 4.62 22.11 -2.70
CA PHE A 182 4.83 22.64 -4.05
C PHE A 182 3.51 23.10 -4.69
N PHE A 183 2.41 22.42 -4.35
CA PHE A 183 1.08 22.70 -4.88
C PHE A 183 0.24 23.67 -4.03
N LYS A 184 0.80 24.15 -2.90
CA LYS A 184 0.14 25.08 -1.95
C LYS A 184 -1.26 24.60 -1.52
N GLY A 185 -1.42 23.30 -1.29
CA GLY A 185 -2.68 22.72 -0.80
C GLY A 185 -3.86 22.80 -1.78
N ASN A 186 -3.59 22.92 -3.09
CA ASN A 186 -4.65 23.00 -4.10
C ASN A 186 -5.41 21.65 -4.23
N SER A 187 -6.58 21.56 -3.60
CA SER A 187 -7.44 20.36 -3.58
C SER A 187 -7.81 19.84 -4.98
N TYR A 188 -7.79 20.69 -6.01
CA TYR A 188 -8.07 20.27 -7.39
C TYR A 188 -6.97 19.35 -7.95
N VAL A 189 -5.70 19.53 -7.57
CA VAL A 189 -4.61 18.63 -7.98
C VAL A 189 -4.90 17.21 -7.47
N TYR A 190 -5.27 17.09 -6.19
CA TYR A 190 -5.63 15.80 -5.59
C TYR A 190 -6.83 15.16 -6.30
N LEU A 191 -7.90 15.94 -6.52
CA LEU A 191 -9.12 15.43 -7.13
C LEU A 191 -8.90 14.90 -8.56
N PHE A 192 -8.29 15.70 -9.42
CA PHE A 192 -8.09 15.32 -10.83
C PHE A 192 -7.08 14.16 -10.98
N THR A 193 -5.98 14.20 -10.23
CA THR A 193 -4.98 13.12 -10.24
C THR A 193 -5.60 11.81 -9.75
N MET A 194 -6.36 11.85 -8.65
CA MET A 194 -7.04 10.67 -8.12
C MET A 194 -8.07 10.14 -9.11
N LEU A 195 -8.95 10.97 -9.66
CA LEU A 195 -9.96 10.54 -10.63
C LEU A 195 -9.34 9.84 -11.85
N CYS A 196 -8.31 10.43 -12.45
CA CYS A 196 -7.62 9.83 -13.60
C CYS A 196 -6.94 8.50 -13.23
N THR A 197 -6.30 8.44 -12.07
CA THR A 197 -5.60 7.22 -11.59
C THR A 197 -6.59 6.13 -11.22
N SER A 198 -7.67 6.45 -10.50
CA SER A 198 -8.72 5.53 -10.09
C SER A 198 -9.41 4.91 -11.29
N PHE A 199 -9.74 5.72 -12.31
CA PHE A 199 -10.36 5.22 -13.54
C PHE A 199 -9.47 4.14 -14.16
N VAL A 200 -8.21 4.46 -14.44
CA VAL A 200 -7.29 3.51 -15.09
C VAL A 200 -7.05 2.27 -14.25
N SER A 201 -6.87 2.42 -12.93
CA SER A 201 -6.56 1.29 -12.03
C SER A 201 -7.75 0.34 -11.84
N ILE A 202 -8.98 0.88 -11.80
CA ILE A 202 -10.20 0.06 -11.72
C ILE A 202 -10.39 -0.72 -13.02
N PHE A 203 -10.24 -0.07 -14.19
CA PHE A 203 -10.37 -0.78 -15.45
C PHE A 203 -9.26 -1.82 -15.67
N ASP A 204 -8.04 -1.57 -15.19
CA ASP A 204 -6.95 -2.56 -15.26
C ASP A 204 -7.23 -3.78 -14.37
N ALA A 205 -7.74 -3.55 -13.15
CA ALA A 205 -8.18 -4.63 -12.28
C ALA A 205 -9.35 -5.44 -12.87
N LEU A 206 -10.33 -4.78 -13.50
CA LEU A 206 -11.44 -5.44 -14.23
C LEU A 206 -10.94 -6.24 -15.45
N GLY A 207 -9.89 -5.76 -16.11
CA GLY A 207 -9.22 -6.48 -17.19
C GLY A 207 -8.70 -7.84 -16.76
N GLN A 208 -8.21 -7.96 -15.51
CA GLN A 208 -7.77 -9.24 -14.93
C GLN A 208 -8.93 -10.18 -14.59
N PHE A 209 -10.15 -9.66 -14.43
CA PHE A 209 -11.38 -10.47 -14.29
C PHE A 209 -12.01 -10.89 -15.63
N GLY A 210 -11.42 -10.50 -16.77
CA GLY A 210 -11.83 -10.96 -18.11
C GLY A 210 -12.56 -9.92 -18.97
N ILE A 211 -12.80 -8.69 -18.47
CA ILE A 211 -13.41 -7.60 -19.24
C ILE A 211 -12.30 -6.78 -19.91
N LYS A 212 -11.90 -7.19 -21.12
CA LYS A 212 -10.85 -6.48 -21.87
C LYS A 212 -11.41 -5.22 -22.56
N VAL A 213 -11.13 -4.05 -21.98
CA VAL A 213 -11.36 -2.76 -22.64
C VAL A 213 -10.18 -2.42 -23.55
N ASN A 214 -10.42 -2.43 -24.87
CA ASN A 214 -9.38 -2.24 -25.88
C ASN A 214 -8.77 -0.82 -25.92
N ILE A 215 -9.43 0.16 -25.27
CA ILE A 215 -8.95 1.55 -25.14
C ILE A 215 -7.65 1.64 -24.31
N LEU A 216 -7.43 0.72 -23.36
CA LEU A 216 -6.28 0.79 -22.46
C LEU A 216 -4.97 0.25 -23.08
N ASN A 217 -5.05 -0.58 -24.12
CA ASN A 217 -3.89 -1.13 -24.81
C ASN A 217 -3.03 -0.07 -25.51
N SER A 218 -3.59 1.13 -25.75
CA SER A 218 -2.89 2.25 -26.40
C SER A 218 -2.10 3.13 -25.42
N LEU A 219 -2.17 2.88 -24.11
CA LEU A 219 -1.40 3.66 -23.13
C LEU A 219 0.06 3.20 -23.05
N PRO A 220 1.04 4.14 -23.09
CA PRO A 220 2.43 3.82 -22.81
C PRO A 220 2.54 3.25 -21.39
N PHE A 221 3.28 2.15 -21.24
CA PHE A 221 3.43 1.35 -20.01
C PHE A 221 2.26 0.44 -19.59
N TYR A 222 1.17 0.36 -20.36
CA TYR A 222 0.08 -0.60 -20.08
C TYR A 222 0.56 -2.06 -20.13
N SER A 223 1.39 -2.39 -21.12
CA SER A 223 2.03 -3.71 -21.27
C SER A 223 2.95 -4.13 -20.12
N LYS A 224 3.27 -3.20 -19.20
CA LYS A 224 4.14 -3.41 -18.04
C LYS A 224 3.40 -3.36 -16.70
N GLY A 225 2.06 -3.28 -16.69
CA GLY A 225 1.25 -3.16 -15.47
C GLY A 225 1.35 -1.79 -14.78
N LEU A 226 1.88 -0.78 -15.49
CA LEU A 226 2.10 0.59 -14.98
C LEU A 226 1.30 1.63 -15.78
N GLY A 227 0.17 1.22 -16.38
CA GLY A 227 -0.67 2.10 -17.20
C GLY A 227 -1.22 3.32 -16.46
N TRP A 228 -1.17 3.34 -15.12
CA TRP A 228 -1.65 4.41 -14.26
C TRP A 228 -0.70 5.62 -14.16
N ILE A 229 0.60 5.46 -14.40
CA ILE A 229 1.60 6.53 -14.18
C ILE A 229 1.33 7.73 -15.11
N VAL A 230 1.04 7.47 -16.38
CA VAL A 230 0.84 8.51 -17.40
C VAL A 230 -0.45 9.30 -17.14
N PRO A 231 -1.62 8.66 -16.91
CA PRO A 231 -2.83 9.34 -16.46
C PRO A 231 -2.67 10.12 -15.15
N ALA A 232 -1.90 9.60 -14.19
CA ALA A 232 -1.62 10.30 -12.94
C ALA A 232 -0.82 11.59 -13.21
N ALA A 233 0.25 11.52 -14.00
CA ALA A 233 1.04 12.70 -14.35
C ALA A 233 0.21 13.76 -15.10
N VAL A 234 -0.62 13.33 -16.07
CA VAL A 234 -1.52 14.22 -16.81
C VAL A 234 -2.56 14.85 -15.88
N GLY A 235 -3.19 14.06 -15.00
CA GLY A 235 -4.16 14.54 -14.02
C GLY A 235 -3.57 15.57 -13.05
N ALA A 236 -2.31 15.36 -12.61
CA ALA A 236 -1.60 16.30 -11.75
C ALA A 236 -1.30 17.63 -12.47
N ILE A 237 -0.85 17.58 -13.72
CA ILE A 237 -0.59 18.77 -14.53
C ILE A 237 -1.88 19.56 -14.79
N VAL A 238 -2.95 18.87 -15.20
CA VAL A 238 -4.26 19.50 -15.45
C VAL A 238 -4.83 20.11 -14.18
N GLY A 239 -4.75 19.40 -13.04
CA GLY A 239 -5.20 19.92 -11.75
C GLY A 239 -4.38 21.13 -11.28
N PHE A 240 -3.08 21.17 -11.58
CA PHE A 240 -2.23 22.30 -11.25
C PHE A 240 -2.57 23.54 -12.09
N ILE A 241 -2.75 23.37 -13.41
CA ILE A 241 -3.14 24.44 -14.33
C ILE A 241 -4.52 24.99 -13.95
N TYR A 242 -5.49 24.10 -13.74
CA TYR A 242 -6.86 24.49 -13.41
C TYR A 242 -6.95 25.23 -12.07
N GLY A 243 -6.27 24.75 -11.03
CA GLY A 243 -6.32 25.44 -9.75
C GLY A 243 -5.50 26.73 -9.70
N ASN A 244 -4.43 26.88 -10.50
CA ASN A 244 -3.78 28.19 -10.68
C ASN A 244 -4.68 29.20 -11.41
N LEU A 245 -5.45 28.76 -12.42
CA LEU A 245 -6.42 29.61 -13.11
C LEU A 245 -7.56 30.05 -12.17
N LYS A 246 -8.08 29.13 -11.34
CA LYS A 246 -9.17 29.43 -10.40
C LYS A 246 -8.73 30.27 -9.20
N ASN A 247 -7.52 30.05 -8.66
CA ASN A 247 -6.95 30.92 -7.61
C ASN A 247 -6.65 32.34 -8.13
N LYS A 248 -6.22 32.50 -9.38
CA LYS A 248 -6.10 33.83 -10.02
C LYS A 248 -7.47 34.49 -10.21
N GLY A 249 -8.51 33.72 -10.56
CA GLY A 249 -9.88 34.23 -10.70
C GLY A 249 -10.49 34.73 -9.38
N LEU A 250 -10.28 34.00 -8.28
CA LEU A 250 -10.72 34.39 -6.93
C LEU A 250 -9.99 35.63 -6.40
N SER A 251 -8.67 35.72 -6.60
CA SER A 251 -7.89 36.91 -6.22
C SER A 251 -8.34 38.16 -7.00
N LYS A 252 -8.67 38.02 -8.29
CA LYS A 252 -9.15 39.12 -9.14
C LYS A 252 -10.57 39.59 -8.78
N ASN A 253 -11.45 38.68 -8.34
CA ASN A 253 -12.80 39.04 -7.88
C ASN A 253 -12.79 39.75 -6.51
N ILE A 254 -11.91 39.33 -5.60
CA ILE A 254 -11.75 39.98 -4.29
C ILE A 254 -11.15 41.39 -4.45
N SER A 255 -10.17 41.59 -5.34
CA SER A 255 -9.63 42.93 -5.60
C SER A 255 -10.65 43.87 -6.25
N TRP A 256 -11.60 43.35 -7.03
CA TRP A 256 -12.63 44.16 -7.67
C TRP A 256 -13.73 44.60 -6.69
N ASN A 257 -14.03 43.79 -5.67
CA ASN A 257 -15.05 44.08 -4.67
C ASN A 257 -14.56 44.97 -3.51
N LEU A 258 -13.25 45.14 -3.36
CA LEU A 258 -12.63 46.06 -2.38
C LEU A 258 -12.37 47.46 -2.95
N ASN A 259 -12.46 47.62 -4.28
CA ASN A 259 -12.28 48.89 -4.99
C ASN A 259 -13.60 49.52 -5.47
N LYS A 260 -14.74 48.98 -5.01
CA LYS A 260 -16.08 49.54 -5.15
C LYS A 260 -16.60 49.94 -3.78
#